data_AF-A0A1I2ECA7-F1
#
_entry.id   AF-A0A1I2ECA7-F1
#
_cell.length_a   1.000
_cell.length_b   1.000
_cell.length_c   1.000
_cell.angle_alpha   90.00
_cell.angle_beta   90.00
_cell.angle_gamma   90.00
#
_symmetry.space_group_name_H-M   'P 1'
#
loop_
_entity.id
_entity.type
_entity.pdbx_description
1 polymer ?
#
loop_
_entity_poly.entity_id
_entity_poly.type
_entity_poly.pdbx_seq_one_letter_code
_entity_poly.pdbx_strand_id
1 'polypeptide(L)' 'MIEVQKTEELIEQLSNMNKENSLCQVLLPGKGTFKIVLQEEDDRSSTSSETQSMTNETENKGRVMSVSELRRNPFL' A
#
# COMPACT_ATOMS: atom_id res chain seq x y z
N MET A 1 12.74 -11.57 -13.23
CA MET A 1 13.00 -11.29 -11.80
C MET A 1 14.49 -11.00 -11.68
N ILE A 2 14.85 -9.81 -11.22
CA ILE A 2 16.24 -9.32 -11.19
C ILE A 2 16.70 -9.33 -9.72
N GLU A 3 17.85 -9.94 -9.44
CA GLU A 3 18.49 -9.81 -8.13
C GLU A 3 19.30 -8.51 -8.10
N VAL A 4 19.04 -7.70 -7.08
CA VAL A 4 19.65 -6.37 -6.92
C VAL A 4 20.55 -6.42 -5.70
N GLN A 5 21.85 -6.28 -5.91
CA GLN A 5 22.84 -6.33 -4.83
C GLN A 5 23.26 -4.93 -4.37
N LYS A 6 23.14 -3.94 -5.26
CA LYS A 6 23.56 -2.56 -5.02
C LYS A 6 22.43 -1.57 -5.25
N THR A 7 22.50 -0.43 -4.57
CA THR A 7 21.52 0.64 -4.70
C THR A 7 21.52 1.23 -6.12
N GLU A 8 22.69 1.34 -6.74
CA GLU A 8 22.84 1.89 -8.09
C GLU A 8 22.08 1.06 -9.13
N GLU A 9 22.12 -0.27 -9.00
CA GLU A 9 21.38 -1.20 -9.87
C GLU A 9 19.87 -1.00 -9.70
N LEU A 10 19.39 -0.79 -8.47
CA LEU A 10 17.97 -0.51 -8.22
C LEU A 10 17.54 0.81 -8.89
N ILE A 11 18.34 1.86 -8.72
CA ILE A 11 18.04 3.19 -9.27
C ILE A 11 18.06 3.16 -10.79
N GLU A 12 19.00 2.44 -11.41
CA GLU A 12 19.04 2.27 -12.86
C GLU A 12 17.79 1.55 -13.37
N GLN A 13 17.36 0.48 -12.68
CA GLN A 13 16.12 -0.22 -13.00
C GLN A 13 14.91 0.71 -12.92
N LEU A 14 14.80 1.49 -11.85
CA LEU A 14 13.72 2.47 -11.69
C LEU A 14 13.76 3.59 -12.74
N SER A 15 14.95 4.06 -13.10
CA SER A 15 15.13 5.14 -14.08
C SER A 15 14.76 4.70 -15.51
N ASN A 16 14.91 3.41 -15.81
CA ASN A 16 14.52 2.83 -17.09
C ASN A 16 13.02 2.45 -17.15
N MET A 17 12.25 2.65 -16.08
CA MET A 17 10.81 2.40 -16.08
C MET A 17 10.05 3.52 -16.81
N ASN A 18 9.06 3.11 -17.58
CA ASN A 18 8.16 3.91 -18.39
C ASN A 18 6.77 3.26 -18.38
N LYS A 19 5.82 3.81 -19.14
CA LYS A 19 4.45 3.30 -19.21
C LYS A 19 4.33 1.85 -19.71
N GLU A 20 5.17 1.47 -20.67
CA GLU A 20 5.17 0.16 -21.30
C GLU A 20 5.82 -0.93 -20.42
N ASN A 21 6.84 -0.57 -19.64
CA ASN A 21 7.50 -1.44 -18.66
C ASN A 21 7.26 -0.96 -17.21
N SER A 22 6.03 -0.51 -16.95
CA SER A 22 5.60 0.06 -15.66
C SER A 22 5.60 -0.95 -14.51
N LEU A 23 5.92 -2.21 -14.76
CA LEU A 23 5.99 -3.25 -13.74
C LEU A 23 7.37 -3.90 -13.73
N CYS A 24 8.06 -3.87 -12.59
CA CYS A 24 9.28 -4.63 -12.38
C CYS A 24 9.24 -5.44 -11.07
N GLN A 25 10.00 -6.53 -11.03
CA GLN A 25 10.12 -7.38 -9.84
C GLN A 25 11.59 -7.59 -9.50
N VAL A 26 11.96 -7.16 -8.30
CA VAL A 26 13.33 -7.18 -7.80
C VAL A 26 13.44 -8.09 -6.59
N LEU A 27 14.54 -8.84 -6.50
CA LEU A 27 14.92 -9.61 -5.33
C LEU A 27 16.03 -8.86 -4.61
N LEU A 28 15.78 -8.49 -3.36
CA LEU A 28 16.79 -7.92 -2.48
C LEU A 28 17.31 -9.03 -1.56
N PRO A 29 18.60 -9.42 -1.66
CA PRO A 29 19.18 -10.46 -0.83
C PRO A 29 18.95 -10.19 0.67
N GLY A 30 18.38 -11.16 1.38
CA GLY A 30 18.07 -11.04 2.81
C GLY A 30 16.85 -10.18 3.16
N LYS A 31 16.16 -9.58 2.17
CA LYS A 31 14.91 -8.82 2.37
C LYS A 31 13.71 -9.47 1.70
N GLY A 32 13.94 -10.18 0.59
CA GLY A 32 12.89 -10.86 -0.17
C GLY A 32 12.59 -10.18 -1.49
N THR A 33 11.44 -10.52 -2.06
CA THR A 33 11.04 -10.07 -3.40
C THR A 33 10.06 -8.92 -3.33
N PHE A 34 10.31 -7.87 -4.10
CA PHE A 34 9.50 -6.68 -4.19
C PHE A 34 8.99 -6.51 -5.62
N LYS A 35 7.76 -6.03 -5.73
CA LYS A 35 7.11 -5.71 -6.99
C LYS A 35 6.91 -4.20 -7.03
N ILE A 36 7.51 -3.54 -8.02
CA ILE A 36 7.47 -2.08 -8.16
C ILE A 36 6.61 -1.75 -9.37
N VAL A 37 5.67 -0.84 -9.19
CA VAL A 37 4.75 -0.39 -10.23
C VAL A 37 4.89 1.11 -10.40
N LEU A 38 5.19 1.56 -11.61
CA LEU A 38 5.15 2.96 -11.99
C LEU A 38 3.69 3.36 -12.17
N GLN A 39 3.22 4.25 -11.31
CA GLN A 39 1.90 4.87 -11.44
C GLN A 39 2.12 6.27 -12.04
N GLU A 40 1.57 6.53 -13.22
CA GLU A 40 1.51 7.89 -13.74
C GLU A 40 0.53 8.68 -12.86
N GLU A 41 0.99 9.83 -12.33
CA GLU A 41 0.08 10.83 -11.78
C GLU A 41 -0.71 11.41 -12.95
N ASP A 42 -1.86 10.81 -13.26
CA ASP A 42 -2.98 11.65 -13.65
C ASP A 42 -3.23 12.57 -12.45
N ASP A 43 -3.30 13.89 -12.67
CA ASP A 43 -3.48 14.99 -11.69
C ASP A 43 -4.73 14.85 -10.77
N ARG A 44 -5.31 13.64 -10.67
CA ARG A 44 -6.52 13.29 -9.92
C ARG A 44 -6.37 12.12 -8.96
N SER A 45 -5.20 11.47 -8.84
CA SER A 45 -5.06 10.31 -7.93
C SER A 45 -4.38 10.66 -6.61
N SER A 46 -4.94 11.64 -5.91
CA SER A 46 -4.75 11.75 -4.45
C SER A 46 -5.63 10.70 -3.75
N THR A 47 -5.32 9.41 -3.87
CA THR A 47 -5.84 8.40 -2.94
C THR A 47 -4.83 7.29 -2.76
N SER A 48 -3.88 7.54 -1.87
CA SER A 48 -3.15 6.52 -1.15
C SER A 48 -4.14 5.67 -0.34
N SER A 49 -4.64 4.57 -0.88
CA SER A 49 -5.28 3.48 -0.11
C SER A 49 -5.60 2.31 -1.03
N GLU A 50 -4.61 1.46 -1.36
CA GLU A 50 -4.91 0.05 -1.67
C GLU A 50 -3.62 -0.81 -1.62
N THR A 51 -2.93 -0.70 -0.49
CA THR A 51 -2.09 -1.76 0.05
C THR A 51 -2.64 -2.20 1.41
N GLN A 52 -3.88 -2.70 1.42
CA GLN A 52 -4.43 -3.49 2.52
C GLN A 52 -5.16 -4.68 1.90
N SER A 53 -4.50 -5.83 1.87
CA SER A 53 -4.67 -6.91 2.85
C SER A 53 -6.00 -7.66 2.65
N MET A 54 -5.89 -8.95 2.31
CA MET A 54 -6.97 -9.91 2.52
C MET A 54 -7.55 -9.71 3.93
N THR A 55 -8.81 -9.28 4.03
CA THR A 55 -9.60 -9.39 5.26
C THR A 55 -11.03 -9.75 4.86
N ASN A 56 -11.46 -10.92 5.31
CA ASN A 56 -12.79 -11.44 5.11
C ASN A 56 -13.62 -11.02 6.32
N GLU A 57 -14.37 -9.90 6.32
CA GLU A 57 -15.33 -9.69 7.40
C GLU A 57 -16.42 -8.64 7.08
N THR A 58 -17.64 -9.16 6.87
CA THR A 58 -18.96 -8.65 7.29
C THR A 58 -19.18 -7.15 7.46
N GLU A 59 -20.07 -6.62 6.60
CA GLU A 59 -20.75 -5.32 6.74
C GLU A 59 -21.52 -5.21 8.07
N ASN A 60 -20.89 -4.66 9.10
CA ASN A 60 -21.61 -4.17 10.26
C ASN A 60 -21.80 -2.66 10.15
N LYS A 61 -23.04 -2.25 9.83
CA LYS A 61 -23.52 -0.87 9.93
C LYS A 61 -23.31 -0.35 11.35
N GLY A 62 -22.22 0.37 11.58
CA GLY A 62 -22.00 1.12 12.82
C GLY A 62 -23.04 2.24 12.93
N ARG A 63 -23.90 2.18 13.94
CA ARG A 63 -24.80 3.29 14.28
C ARG A 63 -23.99 4.36 14.99
N VAL A 64 -23.88 5.54 14.37
CA VAL A 64 -23.32 6.73 15.03
C VAL A 64 -24.27 7.13 16.16
N MET A 65 -23.76 7.20 17.39
CA MET A 65 -24.51 7.61 18.58
C MET A 65 -24.01 8.97 19.07
N SER A 66 -24.94 9.80 19.55
CA SER A 66 -24.59 11.11 20.13
C SER A 66 -23.92 10.91 21.48
N VAL A 67 -23.02 11.82 21.87
CA VAL A 67 -22.34 11.81 23.18
C VAL A 67 -23.34 11.75 24.35
N SER A 68 -24.54 12.32 24.18
CA SER A 68 -25.62 12.27 25.18
C SER A 68 -26.20 10.87 25.41
N GLU A 69 -26.03 9.96 24.46
CA GLU A 69 -26.48 8.56 24.55
C GLU A 69 -25.44 7.68 25.26
N LEU A 70 -24.23 8.19 25.51
CA LEU A 70 -23.16 7.46 26.18
C LEU A 70 -23.43 7.39 27.69
N ARG A 71 -23.76 6.21 28.20
CA ARG A 71 -23.93 5.98 29.65
C ARG A 71 -22.56 5.86 30.32
N ARG A 72 -22.39 6.52 31.47
CA ARG A 72 -21.17 6.38 32.30
C ARG A 72 -21.08 4.98 32.89
N ASN A 73 -19.87 4.45 32.98
CA ASN A 73 -19.59 3.13 33.56
C ASN A 73 -20.00 3.13 35.05
N PRO A 74 -20.88 2.22 35.50
CA PRO A 74 -21.33 2.17 36.90
C PRO A 74 -20.33 1.51 37.87
N PHE A 75 -19.20 1.00 37.38
CA PHE A 75 -18.17 0.34 38.20
C PHE A 75 -16.91 1.20 38.43
N LEU A 76 -16.99 2.50 38.13
CA LEU A 76 -15.98 3.51 38.44
C LEU A 76 -16.48 4.44 39.54
#